data_AF-A0A7J2ZI06-F1
#
_entry.id   AF-A0A7J2ZI06-F1
#
_cell.length_a   1.000
_cell.length_b   1.000
_cell.length_c   1.000
_cell.angle_alpha   90.00
_cell.angle_beta   90.00
_cell.angle_gamma   90.00
#
_symmetry.space_group_name_H-M   'P 1'
#
loop_
_entity.id
_entity.type
_entity.pdbx_description
1 polymer ?
#
loop_
_entity_poly.entity_id
_entity_poly.type
_entity_poly.pdbx_seq_one_letter_code
_entity_poly.pdbx_strand_id
1 'polypeptide(L)'
;MAAFLRGFADSEGYVEERGHIHIYNTNLRLLTYVKDLLKRLNIESTGPKLNTRRGTVIRDPRTGKQYTTKKDCYYIYIRTRNNMNFYRHIGFTITRKQRRIEEYIKRTIRRPKPSPTISQPASLDTSPTTNSGAAGI
;
A
#
# COMPACT_ATOMS: atom_id res chain seq x y z
N MET A 1 -16.83 -5.11 14.06
CA MET A 1 -16.13 -4.82 12.78
C MET A 1 -14.70 -5.35 12.77
N ALA A 2 -13.85 -4.98 13.73
CA ALA A 2 -12.46 -5.44 13.80
C ALA A 2 -12.30 -6.97 13.82
N ALA A 3 -13.11 -7.70 14.61
CA ALA A 3 -13.05 -9.17 14.67
C ALA A 3 -13.33 -9.83 13.31
N PHE A 4 -14.35 -9.36 12.57
CA PHE A 4 -14.64 -9.81 11.21
C PHE A 4 -13.46 -9.56 10.27
N LEU A 5 -12.92 -8.32 10.28
CA LEU A 5 -11.77 -7.97 9.43
C LEU A 5 -10.52 -8.78 9.77
N ARG A 6 -10.30 -9.08 11.06
CA ARG A 6 -9.19 -9.94 11.51
C ARG A 6 -9.36 -11.36 10.97
N GLY A 7 -10.53 -11.97 11.17
CA GLY A 7 -10.82 -13.30 10.64
C GLY A 7 -10.71 -13.37 9.12
N PHE A 8 -11.23 -12.36 8.42
CA PHE A 8 -11.15 -12.26 6.96
C PHE A 8 -9.71 -12.08 6.47
N ALA A 9 -8.90 -11.26 7.15
CA ALA A 9 -7.48 -11.10 6.81
C ALA A 9 -6.66 -12.36 7.15
N ASP A 10 -7.03 -13.09 8.21
CA ASP A 10 -6.44 -14.38 8.54
C ASP A 10 -6.75 -15.44 7.48
N SER A 11 -7.93 -15.46 6.86
CA SER A 11 -8.24 -16.41 5.77
C SER A 11 -7.70 -15.95 4.41
N GLU A 12 -8.02 -14.73 4.00
CA GLU A 12 -7.81 -14.21 2.63
C GLU A 12 -6.54 -13.38 2.46
N GLY A 13 -5.94 -12.94 3.57
CA GLY A 13 -4.85 -11.97 3.57
C GLY A 13 -3.49 -12.58 3.24
N TYR A 14 -2.63 -11.78 2.63
CA TYR A 14 -1.22 -12.06 2.44
C TYR A 14 -0.42 -10.82 2.81
N VAL A 15 0.59 -10.99 3.66
CA VAL A 15 1.52 -9.91 4.03
C VAL A 15 2.82 -10.14 3.27
N GLU A 16 3.16 -9.22 2.38
CA GLU A 16 4.44 -9.18 1.68
C GLU A 16 5.56 -8.73 2.63
N GLU A 17 6.81 -9.09 2.33
CA GLU A 17 7.95 -8.65 3.12
C GLU A 17 8.10 -7.12 3.15
N ARG A 18 7.76 -6.44 2.04
CA ARG A 18 7.76 -4.97 1.94
C ARG A 18 6.61 -4.31 2.70
N GLY A 19 5.80 -5.08 3.42
CA GLY A 19 4.72 -4.59 4.27
C GLY A 19 3.40 -4.35 3.56
N HIS A 20 3.28 -4.62 2.25
CA HIS A 20 1.97 -4.57 1.61
C HIS A 20 1.09 -5.72 2.12
N ILE A 21 -0.16 -5.39 2.45
CA ILE A 21 -1.16 -6.39 2.82
C ILE A 21 -2.11 -6.52 1.65
N HIS A 22 -2.17 -7.68 1.04
CA HIS A 22 -3.10 -8.02 -0.02
C HIS A 22 -4.22 -8.87 0.55
N ILE A 23 -5.45 -8.64 0.10
CA ILE A 23 -6.60 -9.47 0.46
C ILE A 23 -7.27 -9.88 -0.84
N TYR A 24 -7.32 -11.18 -1.09
CA TYR A 24 -7.84 -11.76 -2.33
C TYR A 24 -9.25 -12.29 -2.11
N ASN A 25 -10.11 -12.22 -3.12
CA ASN A 25 -11.38 -12.94 -3.11
C ASN A 25 -11.97 -13.05 -4.52
N THR A 26 -12.80 -14.07 -4.74
CA THR A 26 -13.58 -14.18 -5.99
C THR A 26 -14.87 -13.35 -5.95
N ASN A 27 -15.32 -12.93 -4.77
CA ASN A 27 -16.48 -12.05 -4.60
C ASN A 27 -16.07 -10.57 -4.56
N LEU A 28 -16.28 -9.88 -5.68
CA LEU A 28 -15.96 -8.46 -5.84
C LEU A 28 -16.78 -7.55 -4.90
N ARG A 29 -18.05 -7.86 -4.67
CA ARG A 29 -18.92 -7.09 -3.76
C ARG A 29 -18.42 -7.19 -2.32
N LEU A 30 -18.00 -8.39 -1.90
CA LEU A 30 -17.43 -8.61 -0.58
C LEU A 30 -16.13 -7.81 -0.38
N LEU A 31 -15.24 -7.78 -1.38
CA LEU A 31 -14.02 -6.96 -1.28
C LEU A 31 -14.32 -5.46 -1.22
N THR A 32 -15.36 -5.00 -1.91
CA THR A 32 -15.82 -3.61 -1.83
C THR A 32 -16.31 -3.29 -0.43
N TYR A 33 -17.14 -4.16 0.15
CA TYR A 33 -17.60 -4.03 1.54
C TYR A 33 -16.43 -4.03 2.54
N VAL A 34 -15.47 -4.95 2.40
CA VAL A 34 -14.27 -5.01 3.25
C VAL A 34 -13.45 -3.72 3.14
N LYS A 35 -13.30 -3.17 1.93
CA LYS A 35 -12.64 -1.87 1.72
C LYS A 35 -13.34 -0.73 2.46
N ASP A 36 -14.68 -0.71 2.44
CA ASP A 36 -15.44 0.32 3.15
C ASP A 36 -15.31 0.19 4.68
N LEU A 37 -15.30 -1.04 5.21
CA LEU A 37 -15.04 -1.28 6.63
C LEU A 37 -13.63 -0.86 7.04
N LEU A 38 -12.61 -1.11 6.21
CA LEU A 38 -11.24 -0.63 6.44
C LEU A 38 -11.19 0.91 6.48
N LYS A 39 -11.89 1.58 5.55
CA LYS A 39 -11.96 3.04 5.51
C LYS A 39 -12.54 3.62 6.80
N ARG A 40 -13.58 2.99 7.38
CA ARG A 40 -14.16 3.40 8.68
C ARG A 40 -13.19 3.31 9.85
N LEU A 41 -12.10 2.54 9.71
CA LEU A 41 -11.02 2.42 10.69
C LEU A 41 -9.80 3.29 10.33
N ASN A 42 -9.95 4.25 9.41
CA ASN A 42 -8.84 5.06 8.89
C ASN A 42 -7.70 4.22 8.31
N ILE A 43 -8.05 3.10 7.65
CA ILE A 43 -7.14 2.22 6.93
C ILE A 43 -7.48 2.30 5.46
N GLU A 44 -6.67 3.03 4.71
CA GLU A 44 -6.87 3.14 3.27
C GLU A 44 -6.38 1.91 2.52
N SER A 45 -7.21 1.43 1.59
CA SER A 45 -6.87 0.35 0.66
C SER A 45 -7.21 0.75 -0.78
N THR A 46 -6.47 0.18 -1.72
CA THR A 46 -6.63 0.39 -3.17
C THR A 46 -7.29 -0.85 -3.80
N GLY A 47 -7.96 -0.65 -4.94
CA GLY A 47 -8.74 -1.69 -5.62
C GLY A 47 -10.23 -1.64 -5.24
N PRO A 48 -10.99 -2.73 -5.44
CA PRO A 48 -10.52 -4.05 -5.91
C PRO A 48 -9.98 -4.03 -7.35
N LYS A 49 -8.97 -4.85 -7.63
CA LYS A 49 -8.38 -5.03 -8.97
C LYS A 49 -8.44 -6.51 -9.35
N LEU A 50 -8.58 -6.80 -10.65
CA LEU A 50 -8.52 -8.16 -11.17
C LEU A 50 -7.09 -8.71 -11.03
N ASN A 51 -6.93 -9.81 -10.31
CA ASN A 51 -5.66 -10.53 -10.18
C ASN A 51 -5.53 -11.63 -11.22
N THR A 52 -6.59 -12.42 -11.36
CA THR A 52 -6.58 -13.62 -12.21
C THR A 52 -7.92 -13.74 -12.90
N ARG A 53 -7.92 -13.85 -14.22
CA ARG A 53 -9.13 -14.09 -15.02
C ARG A 53 -9.53 -15.55 -14.93
N ARG A 54 -10.84 -15.82 -14.91
CA ARG A 54 -11.39 -17.17 -15.17
C ARG A 54 -10.78 -17.73 -16.46
N GLY A 55 -10.47 -19.03 -16.44
CA GLY A 55 -9.83 -19.72 -17.55
C GLY A 55 -8.30 -19.61 -17.56
N THR A 56 -7.70 -18.79 -16.70
CA THR A 56 -6.23 -18.76 -16.56
C THR A 56 -5.74 -20.10 -16.06
N VAL A 57 -4.73 -20.66 -16.72
CA VAL A 57 -4.00 -21.87 -16.31
C VAL A 57 -2.89 -21.47 -15.35
N ILE A 58 -2.93 -22.02 -14.13
CA ILE A 58 -1.92 -21.82 -13.09
C ILE A 58 -1.15 -23.12 -12.93
N ARG A 59 0.18 -23.04 -12.93
CA ARG A 59 1.06 -24.17 -12.68
C ARG A 59 1.50 -24.17 -11.22
N ASP A 60 1.33 -25.29 -10.53
CA ASP A 60 1.92 -25.51 -9.22
C ASP A 60 3.45 -25.64 -9.37
N PRO A 61 4.25 -24.77 -8.75
CA PRO A 61 5.71 -24.79 -8.90
C PRO A 61 6.36 -26.03 -8.28
N ARG A 62 5.70 -26.73 -7.35
CA ARG A 62 6.26 -27.92 -6.69
C ARG A 62 6.00 -29.20 -7.47
N THR A 63 4.77 -29.37 -7.94
CA THR A 63 4.32 -30.62 -8.58
C THR A 63 4.29 -30.51 -10.11
N GLY A 64 4.35 -29.30 -10.66
CA GLY A 64 4.17 -29.03 -12.08
C GLY A 64 2.73 -29.17 -12.57
N LYS A 65 1.79 -29.58 -11.72
CA LYS A 65 0.39 -29.78 -12.09
C LYS A 65 -0.26 -28.46 -12.49
N GLN A 66 -1.04 -28.52 -13.57
CA GLN A 66 -1.77 -27.38 -14.11
C GLN A 66 -3.21 -27.37 -13.59
N TYR A 67 -3.69 -26.18 -13.23
CA TYR A 67 -5.04 -25.94 -12.74
C TYR A 67 -5.67 -24.78 -13.50
N THR A 68 -6.87 -24.98 -14.01
CA THR A 68 -7.64 -23.91 -14.67
C THR A 68 -8.55 -23.23 -13.67
N THR A 69 -8.42 -21.91 -13.57
CA THR A 69 -9.27 -21.10 -12.68
C THR A 69 -10.72 -21.07 -13.15
N LYS A 70 -11.66 -21.34 -12.24
CA LYS A 70 -13.10 -21.36 -12.55
C LYS A 70 -13.78 -20.00 -12.42
N LYS A 71 -13.16 -19.06 -11.72
CA LYS A 71 -13.71 -17.73 -11.42
C LYS A 71 -12.63 -16.67 -11.54
N ASP A 72 -13.07 -15.44 -11.79
CA ASP A 72 -12.21 -14.26 -11.65
C ASP A 72 -11.85 -14.09 -10.17
N CYS A 73 -10.58 -13.81 -9.90
CA CYS A 73 -10.07 -13.52 -8.58
C CYS A 73 -9.61 -12.06 -8.54
N TYR A 74 -10.05 -11.33 -7.52
CA TYR A 74 -9.76 -9.93 -7.32
C TYR A 74 -8.96 -9.72 -6.05
N TYR A 75 -8.36 -8.55 -5.89
CA TYR A 75 -7.70 -8.18 -4.65
C TYR A 75 -7.86 -6.70 -4.32
N ILE A 76 -7.88 -6.40 -3.03
CA ILE A 76 -7.53 -5.07 -2.51
C ILE A 76 -6.13 -5.14 -1.90
N TYR A 77 -5.44 -4.01 -1.85
CA TYR A 77 -4.19 -3.94 -1.10
C TYR A 77 -4.14 -2.70 -0.20
N ILE A 78 -3.64 -2.90 1.02
CA ILE A 78 -3.46 -1.87 2.03
C ILE A 78 -2.03 -1.34 1.89
N ARG A 79 -1.91 -0.02 1.75
CA ARG A 79 -0.61 0.64 1.63
C ARG A 79 0.13 0.59 2.97
N THR A 80 1.44 0.50 2.91
CA THR A 80 2.34 0.39 4.08
C THR A 80 2.15 1.47 5.13
N ARG A 81 1.78 2.70 4.71
CA ARG A 81 1.48 3.80 5.64
C ARG A 81 0.35 3.49 6.63
N ASN A 82 -0.55 2.57 6.28
CA ASN A 82 -1.65 2.15 7.14
C ASN A 82 -1.30 0.94 8.01
N ASN A 83 -0.07 0.39 7.93
CA ASN A 83 0.29 -0.83 8.66
C ASN A 83 0.20 -0.65 10.17
N MET A 84 0.53 0.53 10.69
CA MET A 84 0.39 0.81 12.12
C MET A 84 -1.09 0.80 12.55
N ASN A 85 -1.97 1.45 11.78
CA ASN A 85 -3.41 1.44 12.05
C ASN A 85 -4.00 0.04 11.91
N PHE A 86 -3.60 -0.70 10.86
CA PHE A 86 -4.01 -2.08 10.67
C PHE A 86 -3.59 -2.96 11.84
N TYR A 87 -2.33 -2.90 12.25
CA TYR A 87 -1.80 -3.66 13.39
C TYR A 87 -2.57 -3.38 14.68
N ARG A 88 -2.82 -2.10 14.99
CA ARG A 88 -3.50 -1.68 16.22
C ARG A 88 -4.98 -2.05 16.26
N HIS A 89 -5.70 -1.83 15.16
CA HIS A 89 -7.16 -1.99 15.13
C HIS A 89 -7.63 -3.37 14.69
N ILE A 90 -6.85 -4.05 13.83
CA ILE A 90 -7.27 -5.31 13.19
C ILE A 90 -6.30 -6.43 13.47
N GLY A 91 -5.00 -6.25 13.23
CA GLY A 91 -3.96 -7.27 13.42
C GLY A 91 -4.25 -8.59 12.67
N PHE A 92 -3.45 -9.61 12.98
CA PHE A 92 -3.65 -10.99 12.58
C PHE A 92 -3.66 -11.89 13.81
N THR A 93 -4.40 -12.99 13.74
CA THR A 93 -4.29 -14.09 14.71
C THR A 93 -3.25 -15.10 14.25
N ILE A 94 -3.12 -15.29 12.93
CA ILE A 94 -2.10 -16.20 12.38
C ILE A 94 -0.72 -15.63 12.64
N THR A 95 0.03 -16.29 13.52
CA THR A 95 1.35 -15.86 14.01
C THR A 95 2.32 -15.52 12.89
N ARG A 96 2.34 -16.31 11.80
CA ARG A 96 3.22 -16.04 10.65
C ARG A 96 2.92 -14.70 9.97
N LYS A 97 1.64 -14.32 9.84
CA LYS A 97 1.23 -13.04 9.22
C LYS A 97 1.48 -11.88 10.19
N GLN A 98 1.15 -12.09 11.46
CA GLN A 98 1.38 -11.15 12.54
C GLN A 98 2.88 -10.79 12.66
N ARG A 99 3.75 -11.79 12.64
CA ARG A 99 5.21 -11.58 12.68
C ARG A 99 5.71 -10.73 11.51
N ARG A 100 5.20 -10.97 10.29
CA ARG A 100 5.62 -10.21 9.08
C ARG A 100 5.29 -8.72 9.19
N ILE A 101 4.11 -8.36 9.69
CA ILE A 101 3.74 -6.95 9.85
C ILE A 101 4.55 -6.29 10.98
N GLU A 102 4.81 -7.01 12.07
CA GLU A 102 5.66 -6.54 13.17
C GLU A 102 7.11 -6.30 12.73
N GLU A 103 7.70 -7.24 11.97
CA GLU A 103 9.04 -7.10 11.40
C GLU A 103 9.13 -5.88 10.47
N TYR A 104 8.12 -5.65 9.64
CA TYR A 104 8.05 -4.47 8.79
C TYR A 104 7.99 -3.17 9.61
N ILE A 105 7.13 -3.11 10.62
CA ILE A 105 6.98 -1.93 11.50
C ILE A 105 8.31 -1.66 12.22
N LYS A 106 8.96 -2.69 12.78
CA LYS A 106 10.27 -2.58 13.45
C LYS A 106 11.35 -2.02 12.50
N ARG A 107 11.42 -2.51 11.26
CA ARG A 107 12.37 -2.00 10.24
C ARG A 107 12.11 -0.54 9.88
N THR A 108 10.84 -0.16 9.78
CA THR A 108 10.43 1.21 9.40
C THR A 108 10.73 2.22 10.50
N ILE A 109 10.52 1.86 11.77
CA ILE A 109 10.87 2.72 12.91
C ILE A 109 12.38 2.95 12.98
N ARG A 110 13.20 1.92 12.71
CA ARG A 110 14.66 2.01 12.72
C ARG A 110 15.26 2.78 11.53
N ARG A 111 14.51 2.94 10.44
CA ARG A 111 14.92 3.67 9.24
C ARG A 111 13.86 4.72 8.93
N PRO A 112 13.81 5.83 9.71
CA PRO A 112 12.88 6.91 9.41
C PRO A 112 13.10 7.36 7.97
N LYS A 113 11.99 7.55 7.26
CA LYS A 113 12.02 7.98 5.86
C LYS A 113 12.81 9.29 5.77
N PRO A 114 13.77 9.46 4.85
CA PRO A 114 14.45 10.74 4.70
C PRO A 114 13.38 11.81 4.45
N SER A 115 13.43 12.88 5.24
CA SER A 115 12.52 14.02 5.12
C SER A 115 12.57 14.57 3.69
N PRO A 116 11.44 15.04 3.12
CA PRO A 116 11.47 15.69 1.82
C PRO A 116 12.44 16.87 1.89
N THR A 117 13.48 16.85 1.07
CA THR A 117 14.40 17.98 0.90
C THR A 117 13.57 19.17 0.42
N ILE A 118 13.37 20.15 1.30
CA ILE A 118 12.82 21.44 0.92
C ILE A 118 13.94 22.14 0.14
N SER A 119 13.85 22.13 -1.19
CA SER A 119 14.67 22.99 -2.04
C SER A 119 14.28 24.43 -1.75
N GLN A 120 15.17 25.21 -1.13
CA GLN A 120 14.97 26.65 -0.98
C GLN A 120 14.89 27.30 -2.39
N PRO A 121 13.98 28.27 -2.62
CA PRO A 121 13.95 29.00 -3.88
C PRO A 121 15.19 29.90 -3.99
N ALA A 122 15.82 29.87 -5.17
CA ALA A 122 16.98 30.70 -5.50
C ALA A 122 16.66 32.19 -5.30
N SER A 123 17.55 32.91 -4.61
CA SER A 123 17.52 34.35 -4.42
C SER A 123 17.53 35.09 -5.75
N LEU A 124 16.61 36.05 -5.95
CA LEU A 124 16.62 37.00 -7.06
C LEU A 124 17.88 37.87 -6.96
N ASP A 125 18.66 37.87 -8.04
CA ASP A 125 19.79 38.77 -8.26
C ASP A 125 19.24 40.10 -8.84
N THR A 126 19.22 41.16 -8.01
CA THR A 126 18.96 42.52 -8.48
C THR A 126 20.28 43.25 -8.64
N SER A 127 20.77 43.36 -9.88
CA SER A 127 21.90 44.21 -10.25
C SER A 127 21.45 45.67 -10.40
N PRO A 128 22.27 46.67 -9.99
CA PRO A 128 21.95 48.08 -10.15
C PRO A 128 22.38 48.58 -11.53
N THR A 129 21.46 49.19 -12.27
CA THR A 129 21.76 49.91 -13.52
C THR A 129 22.51 51.20 -13.21
N THR A 130 23.77 51.28 -13.65
CA THR A 130 24.61 52.47 -13.58
C THR A 130 24.17 53.54 -14.57
N ASN A 131 24.24 54.78 -14.12
CA ASN A 131 23.87 56.00 -14.84
C ASN A 131 25.13 56.61 -15.49
N SER A 132 25.09 56.88 -16.80
CA SER A 132 26.02 57.76 -17.54
C SER A 132 25.23 58.28 -18.74
N GLY A 133 24.91 59.56 -18.92
CA GLY A 133 25.80 60.73 -18.89
C GLY A 133 26.21 61.04 -20.33
N ALA A 134 25.56 62.00 -21.00
CA ALA A 134 26.08 62.64 -22.20
C ALA A 134 25.47 64.04 -22.36
N ALA A 135 26.34 65.04 -22.28
CA ALA A 135 26.11 66.45 -22.60
C ALA A 135 26.83 66.81 -23.91
N GLY A 136 26.34 67.85 -24.60
CA GLY A 136 26.98 68.53 -25.73
C GLY A 136 26.42 68.09 -27.09
N ILE A 137 26.09 68.97 -28.06
CA ILE A 137 26.28 70.41 -28.27
C ILE A 137 25.06 70.91 -29.05
#